data_AF-A0A9N8QZJ6-F1
#
_entry.id   AF-A0A9N8QZJ6-F1
#
_cell.length_a   1.000
_cell.length_b   1.000
_cell.length_c   1.000
_cell.angle_alpha   90.00
_cell.angle_beta   90.00
_cell.angle_gamma   90.00
#
_symmetry.space_group_name_H-M   'P 1'
#
loop_
_entity.id
_entity.type
_entity.pdbx_description
1 polymer ?
#
loop_
_entity_poly.entity_id
_entity_poly.type
_entity_poly.pdbx_seq_one_letter_code
_entity_poly.pdbx_strand_id
1 'polypeptide(L)'
;MTAFVGYLAGHNRPVHEVLFAKPRSLEDEYEAGFVGMTVDHVDLATLEAVQARLHHDLPRALTAEHREFLTSLVRLEPDWSLMPYDDLRDLPAIRWKIENLGKLRTRDATRFAHQGALLEEGFAALDDG
;
A
#
# COMPACT_ATOMS: atom_id res chain seq x y z
N MET A 1 1.43 -12.65 1.39
CA MET A 1 0.67 -11.47 1.83
C MET A 1 1.34 -10.71 2.96
N THR A 2 1.74 -11.35 4.07
CA THR A 2 2.36 -10.64 5.21
C THR A 2 3.63 -9.86 4.87
N ALA A 3 4.51 -10.40 4.02
CA ALA A 3 5.67 -9.67 3.52
C ALA A 3 5.28 -8.40 2.73
N PHE A 4 4.23 -8.48 1.90
CA PHE A 4 3.71 -7.31 1.17
C PHE A 4 3.22 -6.22 2.12
N VAL A 5 2.54 -6.59 3.22
CA VAL A 5 2.11 -5.65 4.27
C VAL A 5 3.31 -4.97 4.91
N GLY A 6 4.40 -5.70 5.16
CA GLY A 6 5.66 -5.13 5.64
C GLY A 6 6.26 -4.10 4.68
N TYR A 7 6.29 -4.39 3.37
CA TYR A 7 6.74 -3.42 2.35
C TYR A 7 5.83 -2.19 2.26
N LEU A 8 4.52 -2.41 2.30
CA LEU A 8 3.51 -1.36 2.25
C LEU A 8 3.60 -0.41 3.46
N ALA A 9 3.82 -0.97 4.65
CA ALA A 9 4.02 -0.21 5.89
C ALA A 9 5.22 0.75 5.79
N GLY A 10 6.29 0.34 5.10
CA GLY A 10 7.50 1.17 4.89
C GLY A 10 7.41 2.11 3.69
N HIS A 11 6.32 2.06 2.92
CA HIS A 11 6.22 2.79 1.66
C HIS A 11 6.09 4.30 1.88
N ASN A 12 6.73 5.11 1.03
CA ASN A 12 6.73 6.58 1.14
C ASN A 12 5.34 7.20 0.94
N ARG A 13 4.53 6.64 0.04
CA ARG A 13 3.15 7.11 -0.19
C ARG A 13 2.19 6.68 0.94
N PRO A 14 1.12 7.44 1.21
CA PRO A 14 0.07 7.02 2.13
C PRO A 14 -0.47 5.63 1.78
N VAL A 15 -0.83 4.83 2.79
CA VAL A 15 -1.22 3.43 2.59
C VAL A 15 -2.46 3.31 1.69
N HIS A 16 -3.47 4.15 1.94
CA HIS A 16 -4.69 4.17 1.13
C HIS A 16 -4.44 4.53 -0.34
N GLU A 17 -3.46 5.41 -0.62
CA GLU A 17 -3.11 5.78 -1.99
C GLU A 17 -2.42 4.66 -2.77
N VAL A 18 -1.81 3.70 -2.07
CA VAL A 18 -1.16 2.54 -2.69
C VAL A 18 -2.16 1.41 -2.85
N LEU A 19 -2.94 1.09 -1.81
CA LEU A 19 -3.93 0.01 -1.84
C LEU A 19 -5.10 0.30 -2.78
N PHE A 20 -5.56 1.54 -2.81
CA PHE A 20 -6.73 1.96 -3.58
C PHE A 20 -6.35 2.88 -4.74
N ALA A 21 -5.13 2.71 -5.25
CA ALA A 21 -4.65 3.44 -6.41
C ALA A 21 -5.55 3.20 -7.63
N LYS A 22 -5.77 4.25 -8.43
CA LYS A 22 -6.36 4.07 -9.75
C LYS A 22 -5.34 3.44 -10.70
N PRO A 23 -5.76 2.53 -11.61
CA PRO A 23 -4.91 2.08 -12.71
C PRO A 23 -4.34 3.27 -13.46
N ARG A 24 -3.08 3.16 -13.89
CA ARG A 24 -2.39 4.16 -14.71
C ARG A 24 -2.07 3.55 -16.06
N SER A 25 -2.05 4.37 -17.10
CA SER A 25 -1.52 3.93 -18.39
C SER A 25 -0.09 3.41 -18.20
N LEU A 26 0.17 2.28 -18.85
CA LEU A 26 1.48 1.64 -18.93
C LEU A 26 2.14 1.85 -20.29
N GLU A 27 1.50 2.59 -21.20
CA GLU A 27 1.92 2.75 -22.60
C GLU A 27 3.35 3.29 -22.72
N ASP A 28 3.64 4.41 -22.05
CA ASP A 28 4.97 5.03 -22.07
C ASP A 28 6.05 4.12 -21.46
N GLU A 29 5.76 3.46 -20.32
CA GLU A 29 6.69 2.52 -19.70
C GLU A 29 6.89 1.23 -20.51
N TYR A 30 5.86 0.80 -21.23
CA TYR A 30 5.90 -0.37 -22.08
C TYR A 30 6.76 -0.13 -23.32
N GLU A 31 6.56 0.99 -24.00
CA GLU A 31 7.39 1.41 -25.14
C GLU A 31 8.85 1.59 -24.73
N ALA A 32 9.08 2.24 -23.58
CA ALA A 32 10.44 2.50 -23.09
C ALA A 32 11.13 1.29 -22.45
N GLY A 33 10.39 0.25 -22.05
CA GLY A 33 10.84 -0.79 -21.10
C GLY A 33 10.65 -2.24 -21.56
N PHE A 34 9.71 -2.50 -22.49
CA PHE A 34 9.33 -3.85 -22.90
C PHE A 34 9.56 -4.11 -24.38
N VAL A 35 9.30 -3.11 -25.24
CA VAL A 35 9.48 -3.23 -26.68
C VAL A 35 10.97 -3.43 -27.02
N GLY A 36 11.29 -4.58 -27.60
CA GLY A 36 12.66 -4.95 -28.01
C GLY A 36 13.61 -5.32 -26.85
N MET A 37 13.15 -5.32 -25.60
CA MET A 37 13.97 -5.61 -24.41
C MET A 37 13.57 -6.90 -23.67
N THR A 38 12.49 -7.55 -24.08
CA THR A 38 11.98 -8.79 -23.47
C THR A 38 12.31 -10.01 -24.34
N VAL A 39 12.65 -11.13 -23.69
CA VAL A 39 12.95 -12.40 -24.38
C VAL A 39 11.67 -13.05 -24.92
N ASP A 40 10.61 -13.02 -24.13
CA ASP A 40 9.26 -13.42 -24.51
C ASP A 40 8.39 -12.18 -24.69
N HIS A 41 7.64 -12.13 -25.79
CA HIS A 41 6.73 -11.02 -26.04
C HIS A 41 5.59 -11.04 -25.01
N VAL A 42 5.41 -9.91 -24.33
CA VAL A 42 4.26 -9.63 -23.47
C VAL A 42 3.56 -8.43 -24.07
N ASP A 43 2.25 -8.51 -24.31
CA ASP A 43 1.49 -7.38 -24.83
C ASP A 43 1.12 -6.38 -23.71
N LEU A 44 0.92 -5.13 -24.09
CA LEU A 44 0.48 -4.07 -23.18
C LEU A 44 -0.85 -4.44 -22.50
N ALA A 45 -1.78 -5.04 -23.25
CA ALA A 45 -3.09 -5.46 -22.75
C ALA A 45 -2.99 -6.47 -21.59
N THR A 46 -2.04 -7.40 -21.64
CA THR A 46 -1.79 -8.35 -20.54
C THR A 46 -1.29 -7.62 -19.31
N LEU A 47 -0.38 -6.65 -19.46
CA LEU A 47 0.12 -5.86 -18.33
C LEU A 47 -0.99 -5.03 -17.67
N GLU A 48 -1.85 -4.42 -18.48
CA GLU A 48 -3.02 -3.67 -18.00
C GLU A 48 -4.04 -4.58 -17.29
N ALA A 49 -4.33 -5.76 -17.85
CA ALA A 49 -5.21 -6.74 -17.23
C ALA A 49 -4.64 -7.26 -15.90
N VAL A 50 -3.33 -7.49 -15.84
CA VAL A 50 -2.63 -7.88 -14.60
C VAL A 50 -2.68 -6.75 -13.58
N GLN A 51 -2.45 -5.50 -13.97
CA GLN A 51 -2.55 -4.35 -13.07
C GLN A 51 -3.97 -4.24 -12.48
N ALA A 52 -5.00 -4.30 -13.32
CA ALA A 52 -6.39 -4.26 -12.87
C ALA A 52 -6.71 -5.39 -11.89
N ARG A 53 -6.26 -6.62 -12.18
CA ARG A 53 -6.42 -7.76 -11.29
C ARG A 53 -5.71 -7.56 -9.96
N LEU A 54 -4.46 -7.06 -9.96
CA LEU A 54 -3.71 -6.81 -8.71
C LEU A 54 -4.39 -5.73 -7.85
N HIS A 55 -4.90 -4.67 -8.45
CA HIS A 55 -5.63 -3.62 -7.74
C HIS A 55 -6.95 -4.14 -7.14
N HIS A 56 -7.57 -5.14 -7.78
CA HIS A 56 -8.76 -5.80 -7.26
C HIS A 56 -8.41 -6.80 -6.14
N ASP A 57 -7.44 -7.69 -6.36
CA ASP A 57 -7.20 -8.86 -5.52
C ASP A 57 -6.36 -8.54 -4.28
N LEU A 58 -5.35 -7.68 -4.39
CA LEU A 58 -4.40 -7.44 -3.28
C LEU A 58 -5.08 -6.88 -2.02
N PRO A 59 -5.95 -5.85 -2.08
CA PRO A 59 -6.64 -5.36 -0.89
C PRO A 59 -7.58 -6.41 -0.28
N ARG A 60 -8.22 -7.23 -1.11
CA ARG A 60 -9.14 -8.31 -0.70
C ARG A 60 -8.41 -9.49 -0.05
N ALA A 61 -7.15 -9.73 -0.43
CA ALA A 61 -6.32 -10.76 0.15
C ALA A 61 -5.73 -10.39 1.54
N LEU A 62 -5.98 -9.17 2.04
CA LEU A 62 -5.59 -8.77 3.39
C LEU A 62 -6.51 -9.42 4.43
N THR A 63 -5.90 -10.07 5.44
CA THR A 63 -6.60 -10.59 6.60
C THR A 63 -7.04 -9.44 7.51
N ALA A 64 -7.93 -9.74 8.48
CA ALA A 64 -8.31 -8.77 9.50
C ALA A 64 -7.06 -8.20 10.24
N GLU A 65 -6.14 -9.08 10.65
CA GLU A 65 -4.87 -8.69 11.31
C GLU A 65 -4.02 -7.75 10.45
N HIS A 66 -3.92 -8.02 9.14
CA HIS A 66 -3.17 -7.12 8.24
C HIS A 66 -3.82 -5.73 8.14
N ARG A 67 -5.15 -5.67 8.04
CA ARG A 67 -5.90 -4.40 7.98
C ARG A 67 -5.74 -3.64 9.29
N GLU A 68 -5.87 -4.32 10.43
CA GLU A 68 -5.71 -3.75 11.76
C GLU A 68 -4.28 -3.24 12.00
N PHE A 69 -3.26 -4.00 11.61
CA PHE A 69 -1.87 -3.54 11.67
C PHE A 69 -1.66 -2.24 10.89
N LEU A 70 -2.11 -2.18 9.62
CA LEU A 70 -1.96 -0.99 8.79
C LEU A 70 -2.70 0.22 9.38
N THR A 71 -3.92 0.02 9.90
CA THR A 71 -4.71 1.06 10.58
C THR A 71 -4.01 1.58 11.84
N SER A 72 -3.52 0.67 12.68
CA SER A 72 -2.78 1.01 13.90
C SER A 72 -1.50 1.82 13.58
N LEU A 73 -0.78 1.43 12.53
CA LEU A 73 0.42 2.12 12.05
C LEU A 73 0.12 3.55 11.57
N VAL A 74 -0.90 3.75 10.73
CA VAL A 74 -1.22 5.09 10.21
C VAL A 74 -1.76 6.03 11.30
N ARG A 75 -2.27 5.47 12.40
CA ARG A 75 -2.70 6.18 13.62
C ARG A 75 -1.55 6.50 14.59
N LEU A 76 -0.32 6.06 14.30
CA LEU A 76 0.85 6.15 15.19
C LEU A 76 0.74 5.31 16.48
N GLU A 77 -0.07 4.27 16.45
CA GLU A 77 -0.24 3.31 17.55
C GLU A 77 -0.01 1.88 17.04
N PRO A 78 1.14 1.58 16.37
CA PRO A 78 1.34 0.30 15.69
C PRO A 78 1.29 -0.87 16.67
N ASP A 79 0.40 -1.83 16.41
CA ASP A 79 0.36 -3.10 17.11
C ASP A 79 1.28 -4.11 16.41
N TRP A 80 2.51 -4.21 16.91
CA TRP A 80 3.52 -5.10 16.36
C TRP A 80 3.18 -6.59 16.53
N SER A 81 2.28 -6.94 17.46
CA SER A 81 1.89 -8.33 17.69
C SER A 81 1.09 -8.94 16.53
N LEU A 82 0.53 -8.08 15.67
CA LEU A 82 -0.20 -8.46 14.46
C LEU A 82 0.71 -8.83 13.28
N MET A 83 2.04 -8.73 13.46
CA MET A 83 3.02 -9.07 12.43
C MET A 83 4.03 -10.08 12.97
N PRO A 84 4.38 -11.13 12.21
CA PRO A 84 5.26 -12.22 12.67
C PRO A 84 6.75 -11.85 12.60
N TYR A 85 7.09 -10.57 12.42
CA TYR A 85 8.45 -10.11 12.15
C TYR A 85 8.91 -9.20 13.30
N ASP A 86 9.68 -9.77 14.22
CA ASP A 86 10.15 -9.06 15.43
C ASP A 86 10.94 -7.77 15.09
N ASP A 87 11.75 -7.83 14.03
CA ASP A 87 12.62 -6.72 13.60
C ASP A 87 11.91 -5.71 12.68
N LEU A 88 10.61 -5.88 12.38
CA LEU A 88 9.87 -5.00 11.46
C LEU A 88 9.92 -3.54 11.92
N ARG A 89 9.80 -3.30 13.23
CA ARG A 89 9.87 -1.97 13.86
C ARG A 89 11.23 -1.28 13.68
N ASP A 90 12.28 -2.07 13.49
CA ASP A 90 13.66 -1.59 13.43
C ASP A 90 14.09 -1.25 12.00
N LEU A 91 13.30 -1.64 11.00
CA LEU A 91 13.57 -1.33 9.59
C LEU A 91 13.58 0.20 9.35
N PRO A 92 14.61 0.74 8.64
CA PRO A 92 14.72 2.18 8.40
C PRO A 92 13.49 2.80 7.73
N ALA A 93 12.89 2.10 6.77
CA ALA A 93 11.70 2.58 6.05
C ALA A 93 10.49 2.72 6.98
N ILE A 94 10.31 1.79 7.93
CA ILE A 94 9.21 1.81 8.90
C ILE A 94 9.41 2.94 9.91
N ARG A 95 10.62 3.09 10.45
CA ARG A 95 10.97 4.20 11.35
C ARG A 95 10.75 5.56 10.68
N TRP A 96 11.17 5.68 9.43
CA TRP A 96 10.97 6.87 8.61
C TRP A 96 9.48 7.18 8.38
N LYS A 97 8.66 6.15 8.11
CA LYS A 97 7.21 6.29 7.98
C LYS A 97 6.58 6.88 9.25
N ILE A 98 6.89 6.29 10.41
CA ILE A 98 6.38 6.72 11.71
C ILE A 98 6.81 8.16 12.01
N GLU A 99 8.07 8.51 11.75
CA GLU A 99 8.57 9.87 11.94
C GLU A 99 7.82 10.89 11.06
N ASN A 100 7.59 10.57 9.79
CA ASN A 100 6.86 11.44 8.86
C ASN A 100 5.39 11.60 9.24
N LEU A 101 4.74 10.53 9.70
CA LEU A 101 3.38 10.58 10.23
C LEU A 101 3.32 11.45 11.49
N GLY A 102 4.33 11.35 12.38
CA GLY A 102 4.46 12.21 13.55
C GLY A 102 4.59 13.68 13.18
N LYS A 103 5.48 14.00 12.23
CA LYS A 103 5.64 15.35 11.67
C LYS A 103 4.35 15.85 11.02
N LEU A 104 3.63 15.01 10.28
CA LEU A 104 2.36 15.36 9.67
C LEU A 104 1.31 15.69 10.73
N ARG A 105 1.18 14.86 11.78
CA ARG A 105 0.24 15.08 12.88
C ARG A 105 0.47 16.44 13.57
N THR A 106 1.73 16.81 13.81
CA THR A 106 2.07 18.10 14.42
C THR A 106 1.82 19.27 13.49
N ARG A 107 2.12 19.13 12.19
CA ARG A 107 1.99 20.21 11.21
C ARG A 107 0.55 20.43 10.74
N ASP A 108 -0.22 19.36 10.60
CA ASP A 108 -1.55 19.33 9.98
C ASP A 108 -2.35 18.12 10.51
N ALA A 109 -2.96 18.29 11.69
CA ALA A 109 -3.74 17.25 12.35
C ALA A 109 -4.97 16.82 11.53
N THR A 110 -5.56 17.74 10.76
CA THR A 110 -6.70 17.44 9.89
C THR A 110 -6.30 16.48 8.79
N ARG A 111 -5.21 16.77 8.07
CA ARG A 111 -4.69 15.86 7.03
C ARG A 111 -4.22 14.53 7.60
N PHE A 112 -3.63 14.53 8.80
CA PHE A 112 -3.26 13.32 9.51
C PHE A 112 -4.48 12.44 9.85
N ALA A 113 -5.58 13.03 10.32
CA ALA A 113 -6.81 12.27 10.59
C ALA A 113 -7.45 11.77 9.29
N HIS A 114 -7.49 12.62 8.26
CA HIS A 114 -8.12 12.30 6.98
C HIS A 114 -7.47 11.10 6.27
N GLN A 115 -6.14 10.99 6.27
CA GLN A 115 -5.48 9.84 5.61
C GLN A 115 -5.76 8.49 6.30
N GLY A 116 -6.02 8.49 7.61
CA GLY A 116 -6.48 7.31 8.35
C GLY A 116 -7.92 6.96 8.01
N ALA A 117 -8.81 7.95 7.98
CA ALA A 117 -10.20 7.76 7.57
C ALA A 117 -10.33 7.18 6.15
N LEU A 118 -9.55 7.69 5.19
CA LEU A 118 -9.55 7.16 3.81
C LEU A 118 -9.09 5.69 3.72
N LEU A 119 -8.20 5.26 4.61
CA LEU A 119 -7.79 3.86 4.68
C LEU A 119 -8.94 2.97 5.19
N GLU A 120 -9.60 3.42 6.25
CA GLU A 120 -10.73 2.70 6.87
C GLU A 120 -11.95 2.65 5.93
N GLU A 121 -12.29 3.76 5.26
CA GLU A 121 -13.33 3.82 4.24
C GLU A 121 -13.03 2.85 3.09
N GLY A 122 -11.78 2.80 2.63
CA GLY A 122 -11.37 1.87 1.59
C GLY A 122 -11.51 0.41 2.01
N PHE A 123 -11.22 0.07 3.27
CA PHE A 123 -11.47 -1.29 3.78
C PHE A 123 -12.97 -1.59 3.92
N ALA A 124 -13.77 -0.67 4.43
CA ALA A 124 -15.22 -0.85 4.54
C ALA A 124 -15.87 -1.09 3.16
N ALA A 125 -15.44 -0.35 2.13
CA ALA A 125 -15.92 -0.52 0.77
C ALA A 125 -15.57 -1.89 0.16
N LEU A 126 -14.61 -2.63 0.69
CA LEU A 126 -14.32 -4.01 0.27
C LEU A 126 -15.27 -5.04 0.90
N ASP A 127 -15.87 -4.71 2.05
CA ASP A 127 -16.75 -5.62 2.79
C ASP A 127 -18.21 -5.49 2.33
N ASP A 128 -18.57 -4.34 1.71
CA ASP A 128 -19.90 -4.03 1.19
C ASP A 128 -20.17 -4.56 -0.25
N GLY A 129 -19.18 -5.17 -0.92
CA GLY A 129 -19.25 -5.59 -2.33
C GLY A 129 -18.89 -7.05 -2.57
#